data_AF-A0A4Z1P7C3-F1
#
_entry.id   AF-A0A4Z1P7C3-F1
#
_cell.length_a   1.000
_cell.length_b   1.000
_cell.length_c   1.000
_cell.angle_alpha   90.00
_cell.angle_beta   90.00
_cell.angle_gamma   90.00
#
_symmetry.space_group_name_H-M   'P 1'
#
loop_
_entity.id
_entity.type
_entity.pdbx_description
1 polymer ?
#
loop_
_entity_poly.entity_id
_entity_poly.type
_entity_poly.pdbx_seq_one_letter_code
_entity_poly.pdbx_strand_id
1 'polypeptide(L)'
;MDFMDSMDAETSQEQAINLDHLQNLIKSPATDAFTFNQREQQILELWDQEEEVRLELNLVNSQAGRQEIDISSLSDQEVQAEIKKTECELLEARSKYTLKNRIIQNVIITEPVLKAVHSGEDATELEKRLLPLIIERDTLSMVHSVLSTKLQNANARLSSLERENIQAIAENKELAREMLEIANELKTEKVEEIEDARLRKQLERLEEEVKKARIEWRTMKSLVAGIVAGSGVNWADDPKLLSLVLDEEDELG
;
A
#
# COMPACT_ATOMS: atom_id res chain seq x y z
N MET A 1 34.47 27.56 -5.20
CA MET A 1 34.46 26.65 -6.37
C MET A 1 33.18 25.84 -6.21
N ASP A 2 32.08 26.57 -6.38
CA ASP A 2 30.70 26.11 -6.25
C ASP A 2 30.27 25.65 -7.63
N PHE A 3 30.14 24.34 -7.84
CA PHE A 3 29.67 23.81 -9.12
C PHE A 3 29.09 22.38 -8.98
N MET A 4 28.47 22.05 -7.84
CA MET A 4 27.99 20.69 -7.62
C MET A 4 26.71 20.56 -6.78
N ASP A 5 25.90 21.62 -6.67
CA ASP A 5 24.66 21.61 -5.87
C ASP A 5 23.43 22.16 -6.63
N SER A 6 23.41 21.99 -7.96
CA SER A 6 22.40 22.63 -8.83
C SER A 6 21.72 21.67 -9.81
N MET A 7 21.81 20.35 -9.64
CA MET A 7 21.36 19.42 -10.68
C MET A 7 20.31 18.38 -10.25
N ASP A 8 19.76 18.49 -9.04
CA ASP A 8 18.74 17.55 -8.54
C ASP A 8 17.37 18.19 -8.24
N ALA A 9 17.13 19.44 -8.62
CA ALA A 9 15.91 20.16 -8.25
C ALA A 9 14.82 20.27 -9.35
N GLU A 10 15.03 19.78 -10.57
CA GLU A 10 14.11 20.11 -11.70
C GLU A 10 13.32 18.95 -12.35
N THR A 11 13.39 17.71 -11.87
CA THR A 11 12.64 16.59 -12.50
C THR A 11 11.45 16.04 -11.73
N SER A 12 11.04 16.67 -10.62
CA SER A 12 9.81 16.32 -9.91
C SER A 12 8.68 17.33 -10.14
N GLN A 13 8.43 17.71 -11.39
CA GLN A 13 7.08 18.12 -11.77
C GLN A 13 6.28 16.84 -12.07
N GLU A 14 5.91 16.11 -11.01
CA GLU A 14 4.73 15.25 -11.08
C GLU A 14 3.56 16.19 -11.43
N GLN A 15 3.18 16.21 -12.70
CA GLN A 15 1.93 16.83 -13.13
C GLN A 15 0.81 16.10 -12.40
N ALA A 16 0.41 16.64 -11.25
CA ALA A 16 -0.80 16.27 -10.55
C ALA A 16 -1.93 16.52 -11.55
N ILE A 17 -2.39 15.44 -12.17
CA ILE A 17 -3.57 15.46 -13.04
C ILE A 17 -4.69 16.00 -12.17
N ASN A 18 -5.07 17.25 -12.45
CA ASN A 18 -6.03 17.99 -11.65
C ASN A 18 -7.35 17.22 -11.69
N LEU A 19 -7.86 16.77 -10.53
CA LEU A 19 -9.06 15.94 -10.43
C LEU A 19 -10.27 16.65 -11.06
N ASP A 20 -10.30 17.98 -10.98
CA ASP A 20 -11.29 18.86 -11.61
C ASP A 20 -11.23 18.82 -13.14
N HIS A 21 -10.04 18.64 -13.73
CA HIS A 21 -9.89 18.47 -15.16
C HIS A 21 -10.52 17.14 -15.62
N LEU A 22 -10.31 16.06 -14.86
CA LEU A 22 -10.94 14.77 -15.13
C LEU A 22 -12.46 14.80 -14.98
N GLN A 23 -12.99 15.51 -13.97
CA GLN A 23 -14.44 15.68 -13.80
C GLN A 23 -15.08 16.44 -14.98
N ASN A 24 -14.38 17.39 -15.56
CA ASN A 24 -14.86 18.13 -16.73
C ASN A 24 -14.82 17.29 -18.02
N LEU A 25 -13.92 16.31 -18.13
CA LEU A 25 -13.94 15.34 -19.24
C LEU A 25 -15.12 14.37 -19.13
N ILE A 26 -15.54 14.01 -17.91
CA ILE A 26 -16.69 13.11 -17.67
C ILE A 26 -18.03 13.84 -17.88
N LYS A 27 -18.06 15.18 -17.74
CA LYS A 27 -19.24 16.02 -17.97
C LYS A 27 -19.24 16.58 -19.40
N SER A 28 -19.27 15.70 -20.39
CA SER A 28 -19.43 16.08 -21.80
C SER A 28 -20.92 16.24 -22.14
N PRO A 29 -21.34 17.29 -22.88
CA PRO A 29 -22.74 17.52 -23.26
C PRO A 29 -23.30 16.49 -24.26
N ALA A 30 -22.48 15.55 -24.74
CA ALA A 30 -22.89 14.52 -25.70
C ALA A 30 -23.73 13.40 -25.04
N THR A 31 -23.48 13.09 -23.77
CA THR A 31 -24.16 12.04 -23.01
C THR A 31 -25.62 12.39 -22.70
N ASP A 32 -25.93 13.69 -22.56
CA ASP A 32 -27.28 14.19 -22.21
C ASP A 32 -28.21 14.35 -23.44
N ALA A 33 -27.66 14.34 -24.66
CA ALA A 33 -28.41 14.54 -25.91
C ALA A 33 -28.70 13.23 -26.69
N PHE A 34 -28.33 12.07 -26.14
CA PHE A 34 -28.39 10.78 -26.84
C PHE A 34 -29.39 9.84 -26.17
N THR A 35 -30.63 9.84 -26.66
CA THR A 35 -31.62 8.82 -26.27
C THR A 35 -31.49 7.61 -27.18
N PHE A 36 -31.00 6.49 -26.65
CA PHE A 36 -30.93 5.20 -27.34
C PHE A 36 -32.33 4.63 -27.60
N ASN A 37 -32.47 3.84 -28.67
CA ASN A 37 -33.67 3.04 -28.87
C ASN A 37 -33.72 1.91 -27.83
N GLN A 38 -34.92 1.46 -27.44
CA GLN A 38 -35.11 0.43 -26.40
C GLN A 38 -34.33 -0.86 -26.69
N ARG A 39 -34.22 -1.24 -27.97
CA ARG A 39 -33.44 -2.40 -28.39
C ARG A 39 -31.93 -2.19 -28.27
N GLU A 40 -31.45 -0.98 -28.54
CA GLU A 40 -30.03 -0.63 -28.41
C GLU A 40 -29.63 -0.61 -26.92
N GLN A 41 -30.51 -0.08 -26.07
CA GLN A 41 -30.31 -0.08 -24.62
C GLN A 41 -30.25 -1.51 -24.06
N GLN A 42 -31.13 -2.40 -24.52
CA GLN A 42 -31.08 -3.82 -24.14
C GLN A 42 -29.78 -4.52 -24.58
N ILE A 43 -29.27 -4.18 -25.77
CA ILE A 43 -28.01 -4.75 -26.26
C ILE A 43 -26.83 -4.27 -25.41
N LEU A 44 -26.82 -2.99 -25.03
CA LEU A 44 -25.77 -2.44 -24.15
C LEU A 44 -25.82 -3.07 -22.75
N GLU A 45 -27.01 -3.22 -22.18
CA GLU A 45 -27.18 -3.84 -20.86
C GLU A 45 -26.71 -5.31 -20.85
N LEU A 46 -27.00 -6.06 -21.92
CA LEU A 46 -26.49 -7.43 -22.07
C LEU A 46 -24.96 -7.48 -22.22
N TRP A 47 -24.37 -6.48 -22.88
CA TRP A 47 -22.92 -6.38 -23.03
C TRP A 47 -22.23 -6.04 -21.70
N ASP A 48 -22.79 -5.11 -20.92
CA ASP A 48 -22.28 -4.77 -19.59
C ASP A 48 -22.29 -6.00 -18.66
N GLN A 49 -23.37 -6.79 -18.71
CA GLN A 49 -23.47 -8.06 -17.98
C GLN A 49 -22.42 -9.10 -18.42
N GLU A 50 -22.09 -9.16 -19.71
CA GLU A 50 -21.05 -10.08 -20.21
C GLU A 50 -19.66 -9.69 -19.71
N GLU A 51 -19.33 -8.38 -19.75
CA GLU A 51 -18.04 -7.90 -19.29
C GLU A 51 -17.87 -8.05 -17.78
N GLU A 52 -18.93 -7.84 -16.99
CA GLU A 52 -18.91 -8.08 -15.54
C GLU A 52 -18.55 -9.54 -15.21
N VAL A 53 -19.23 -10.50 -15.83
CA VAL A 53 -18.95 -11.94 -15.64
C VAL A 53 -17.51 -12.29 -16.06
N ARG A 54 -17.00 -11.68 -17.14
CA ARG A 54 -15.62 -11.90 -17.58
C ARG A 54 -14.59 -11.39 -16.57
N LEU A 55 -14.86 -10.25 -15.93
CA LEU A 55 -14.01 -9.71 -14.86
C LEU A 55 -14.00 -10.62 -13.63
N GLU A 56 -15.17 -11.11 -13.21
CA GLU A 56 -15.29 -12.06 -12.09
C GLU A 56 -14.48 -13.33 -12.34
N LEU A 57 -14.56 -13.88 -13.56
CA LEU A 57 -13.81 -15.08 -13.95
C LEU A 57 -12.29 -14.85 -13.88
N ASN A 58 -11.81 -13.69 -14.35
CA ASN A 58 -10.38 -13.34 -14.27
C ASN A 58 -9.92 -13.19 -12.81
N LEU A 59 -10.75 -12.61 -11.94
CA LEU A 59 -10.44 -12.46 -10.52
C LEU A 59 -10.32 -13.83 -9.83
N VAL A 60 -11.27 -14.74 -10.07
CA VAL A 60 -11.22 -16.12 -9.55
C VAL A 60 -9.96 -16.85 -10.04
N ASN A 61 -9.63 -16.74 -11.33
CA ASN A 61 -8.44 -17.38 -11.90
C ASN A 61 -7.13 -16.82 -11.30
N SER A 62 -7.07 -15.51 -11.04
CA SER A 62 -5.91 -14.89 -10.39
C SER A 62 -5.72 -15.36 -8.94
N GLN A 63 -6.82 -15.61 -8.22
CA GLN A 63 -6.78 -16.15 -6.86
C GLN A 63 -6.37 -17.62 -6.85
N ALA A 64 -6.79 -18.41 -7.84
CA ALA A 64 -6.41 -19.81 -7.99
C ALA A 64 -4.92 -20.01 -8.37
N GLY A 65 -4.30 -19.04 -9.04
CA GLY A 65 -2.88 -19.08 -9.45
C GLY A 65 -1.87 -18.72 -8.35
N ARG A 66 -2.33 -18.34 -7.16
CA ARG A 66 -1.48 -17.94 -6.02
C ARG A 66 -1.06 -19.17 -5.20
N GLN A 67 -0.37 -20.12 -5.82
CA GLN A 67 0.30 -21.23 -5.12
C GLN A 67 1.75 -20.86 -4.82
N GLU A 68 2.13 -21.02 -3.55
CA GLU A 68 3.41 -20.67 -2.95
C GLU A 68 4.58 -21.34 -3.67
N ILE A 69 5.48 -20.54 -4.24
CA ILE A 69 6.75 -21.01 -4.80
C ILE A 69 7.72 -21.13 -3.62
N ASP A 70 8.07 -22.37 -3.28
CA ASP A 70 9.00 -22.75 -2.21
C ASP A 70 10.44 -22.39 -2.59
N ILE A 71 11.07 -21.51 -1.80
CA ILE A 71 12.34 -20.81 -2.08
C ILE A 71 13.52 -21.51 -1.38
N SER A 72 13.49 -22.86 -1.31
CA SER A 72 14.34 -23.63 -0.39
C SER A 72 15.69 -24.11 -0.93
N SER A 73 16.17 -23.58 -2.06
CA SER A 73 17.55 -23.83 -2.47
C SER A 73 18.06 -22.63 -3.23
N LEU A 74 19.05 -21.88 -2.75
CA LEU A 74 19.89 -21.06 -3.61
C LEU A 74 21.35 -20.80 -3.09
N SER A 75 22.35 -21.50 -3.68
CA SER A 75 23.82 -21.16 -3.81
C SER A 75 24.29 -21.53 -5.25
N ASP A 76 25.32 -20.88 -5.83
CA ASP A 76 25.50 -20.63 -7.31
C ASP A 76 24.30 -19.91 -7.98
N GLN A 77 23.32 -19.67 -7.15
CA GLN A 77 22.00 -19.24 -7.49
C GLN A 77 21.81 -17.76 -7.22
N GLU A 78 22.76 -17.10 -6.56
CA GLU A 78 22.84 -15.63 -6.49
C GLU A 78 23.29 -15.05 -7.83
N VAL A 79 24.28 -15.66 -8.49
CA VAL A 79 24.70 -15.27 -9.85
C VAL A 79 23.60 -15.59 -10.87
N GLN A 80 22.99 -16.77 -10.78
CA GLN A 80 21.82 -17.07 -11.60
C GLN A 80 20.59 -16.22 -11.24
N ALA A 81 20.42 -15.79 -9.98
CA ALA A 81 19.35 -14.88 -9.59
C ALA A 81 19.56 -13.49 -10.17
N GLU A 82 20.80 -13.01 -10.24
CA GLU A 82 21.12 -11.73 -10.87
C GLU A 82 20.96 -11.79 -12.41
N ILE A 83 21.34 -12.90 -13.04
CA ILE A 83 21.03 -13.14 -14.47
C ILE A 83 19.52 -13.25 -14.71
N LYS A 84 18.79 -13.97 -13.86
CA LYS A 84 17.32 -14.06 -13.95
C LYS A 84 16.64 -12.72 -13.69
N LYS A 85 17.17 -11.92 -12.77
CA LYS A 85 16.67 -10.57 -12.46
C LYS A 85 16.87 -9.65 -13.66
N THR A 86 18.07 -9.63 -14.24
CA THR A 86 18.36 -8.83 -15.43
C THR A 86 17.60 -9.31 -16.66
N GLU A 87 17.41 -10.62 -16.82
CA GLU A 87 16.55 -11.19 -17.86
C GLU A 87 15.08 -10.81 -17.66
N CYS A 88 14.57 -10.85 -16.43
CA CYS A 88 13.23 -10.37 -16.09
C CYS A 88 13.08 -8.86 -16.36
N GLU A 89 14.03 -8.04 -15.93
CA GLU A 89 14.03 -6.60 -16.19
C GLU A 89 14.10 -6.30 -17.70
N LEU A 90 14.87 -7.07 -18.47
CA LEU A 90 14.94 -6.97 -19.92
C LEU A 90 13.62 -7.40 -20.58
N LEU A 91 13.02 -8.50 -20.13
CA LEU A 91 11.72 -8.99 -20.62
C LEU A 91 10.60 -8.00 -20.28
N GLU A 92 10.65 -7.37 -19.10
CA GLU A 92 9.74 -6.33 -18.67
C GLU A 92 9.92 -5.05 -19.50
N ALA A 93 11.16 -4.62 -19.73
CA ALA A 93 11.45 -3.48 -20.60
C ALA A 93 10.98 -3.75 -22.04
N ARG A 94 11.21 -4.96 -22.55
CA ARG A 94 10.77 -5.38 -23.89
C ARG A 94 9.26 -5.46 -23.99
N SER A 95 8.57 -5.98 -22.98
CA SER A 95 7.11 -6.05 -22.97
C SER A 95 6.50 -4.65 -22.89
N LYS A 96 7.03 -3.76 -22.03
CA LYS A 96 6.65 -2.34 -21.96
C LYS A 96 6.87 -1.63 -23.29
N TYR A 97 8.01 -1.82 -23.93
CA TYR A 97 8.31 -1.23 -25.24
C TYR A 97 7.36 -1.74 -26.33
N THR A 98 7.14 -3.07 -26.38
CA THR A 98 6.24 -3.70 -27.35
C THR A 98 4.80 -3.23 -27.16
N LEU A 99 4.34 -3.12 -25.91
CA LEU A 99 3.02 -2.63 -25.57
C LEU A 99 2.86 -1.15 -25.94
N LYS A 100 3.84 -0.30 -25.59
CA LYS A 100 3.86 1.11 -25.98
C LYS A 100 3.79 1.26 -27.50
N ASN A 101 4.59 0.50 -28.25
CA ASN A 101 4.58 0.56 -29.71
C ASN A 101 3.24 0.06 -30.29
N ARG A 102 2.64 -0.98 -29.69
CA ARG A 102 1.32 -1.48 -30.10
C ARG A 102 0.20 -0.48 -29.81
N ILE A 103 0.27 0.24 -28.69
CA ILE A 103 -0.66 1.32 -28.35
C ILE A 103 -0.50 2.47 -29.36
N ILE A 104 0.73 2.92 -29.62
CA ILE A 104 1.00 3.99 -30.59
C ILE A 104 0.50 3.59 -31.98
N GLN A 105 0.79 2.37 -32.43
CA GLN A 105 0.29 1.86 -33.72
C GLN A 105 -1.24 1.78 -33.74
N ASN A 106 -1.87 1.31 -32.66
CA ASN A 106 -3.32 1.25 -32.58
C ASN A 106 -3.91 2.66 -32.65
N VAL A 107 -3.38 3.65 -31.92
CA VAL A 107 -3.87 5.03 -31.97
C VAL A 107 -3.69 5.63 -33.38
N ILE A 108 -2.51 5.46 -33.99
CA ILE A 108 -2.21 5.96 -35.35
C ILE A 108 -3.11 5.33 -36.41
N ILE A 109 -3.55 4.08 -36.24
CA ILE A 109 -4.40 3.39 -37.22
C ILE A 109 -5.89 3.63 -36.93
N THR A 110 -6.29 3.57 -35.66
CA THR A 110 -7.69 3.64 -35.24
C THR A 110 -8.26 5.04 -35.44
N GLU A 111 -7.52 6.11 -35.15
CA GLU A 111 -8.05 7.49 -35.30
C GLU A 111 -8.36 7.85 -36.76
N PRO A 112 -7.49 7.58 -37.76
CA PRO A 112 -7.83 7.76 -39.17
C PRO A 112 -8.92 6.82 -39.66
N VAL A 113 -9.00 5.57 -39.17
CA VAL A 113 -10.06 4.61 -39.56
C VAL A 113 -11.41 5.05 -39.02
N LEU A 114 -11.50 5.45 -37.75
CA LEU A 114 -12.72 6.01 -37.17
C LEU A 114 -13.16 7.26 -37.92
N LYS A 115 -12.22 8.14 -38.27
CA LYS A 115 -12.52 9.34 -39.06
C LYS A 115 -12.93 9.00 -40.50
N ALA A 116 -12.29 8.03 -41.14
CA ALA A 116 -12.63 7.61 -42.50
C ALA A 116 -14.00 6.93 -42.58
N VAL A 117 -14.35 6.10 -41.59
CA VAL A 117 -15.63 5.37 -41.54
C VAL A 117 -16.78 6.24 -41.05
N HIS A 118 -16.55 7.11 -40.06
CA HIS A 118 -17.61 7.91 -39.45
C HIS A 118 -17.66 9.37 -39.91
N SER A 119 -16.66 9.89 -40.65
CA SER A 119 -16.67 11.26 -41.22
C SER A 119 -16.70 11.30 -42.75
N GLY A 120 -16.85 10.15 -43.43
CA GLY A 120 -16.98 10.09 -44.89
C GLY A 120 -18.34 10.60 -45.41
N GLU A 121 -18.40 10.95 -46.70
CA GLU A 121 -19.66 11.34 -47.37
C GLU A 121 -20.68 10.19 -47.36
N ASP A 122 -20.22 8.94 -47.45
CA ASP A 122 -21.04 7.72 -47.45
C ASP A 122 -21.47 7.22 -46.05
N ALA A 123 -20.98 7.85 -44.97
CA ALA A 123 -21.28 7.41 -43.62
C ALA A 123 -22.74 7.74 -43.24
N THR A 124 -23.44 6.77 -42.66
CA THR A 124 -24.83 6.91 -42.24
C THR A 124 -24.96 7.97 -41.13
N GLU A 125 -26.12 8.63 -41.02
CA GLU A 125 -26.34 9.64 -39.96
C GLU A 125 -26.11 9.05 -38.56
N LEU A 126 -26.42 7.76 -38.37
CA LEU A 126 -26.18 7.04 -37.13
C LEU A 126 -24.68 6.89 -36.84
N GLU A 127 -23.88 6.50 -37.83
CA GLU A 127 -22.42 6.39 -37.72
C GLU A 127 -21.75 7.75 -37.40
N LYS A 128 -22.21 8.83 -38.05
CA LYS A 128 -21.75 10.20 -37.76
C LYS A 128 -22.09 10.63 -36.33
N ARG A 129 -23.22 10.16 -35.81
CA ARG A 129 -23.69 10.46 -34.44
C ARG A 129 -22.91 9.70 -33.36
N LEU A 130 -22.37 8.52 -33.66
CA LEU A 130 -21.60 7.70 -32.71
C LEU A 130 -20.16 8.18 -32.51
N LEU A 131 -19.58 8.89 -33.47
CA LEU A 131 -18.21 9.39 -33.41
C LEU A 131 -17.85 10.16 -32.11
N PRO A 132 -18.64 11.14 -31.62
CA PRO A 132 -18.33 11.82 -30.37
C PRO A 132 -18.31 10.88 -29.15
N LEU A 133 -19.21 9.88 -29.10
CA LEU A 133 -19.26 8.90 -28.00
C LEU A 133 -18.06 7.96 -28.03
N ILE A 134 -17.60 7.58 -29.22
CA ILE A 134 -16.39 6.75 -29.38
C ILE A 134 -15.14 7.51 -28.93
N ILE A 135 -15.01 8.78 -29.32
CA ILE A 135 -13.90 9.64 -28.89
C ILE A 135 -13.93 9.81 -27.37
N GLU A 136 -15.10 10.04 -26.78
CA GLU A 136 -15.26 10.14 -25.33
C GLU A 136 -14.85 8.85 -24.61
N ARG A 137 -15.35 7.70 -25.07
CA ARG A 137 -14.94 6.38 -24.56
C ARG A 137 -13.43 6.20 -24.60
N ASP A 138 -12.78 6.57 -25.70
CA ASP A 138 -11.34 6.40 -25.87
C ASP A 138 -10.56 7.31 -24.92
N THR A 139 -11.02 8.55 -24.71
CA THR A 139 -10.42 9.47 -23.72
C THR A 139 -10.58 8.96 -22.29
N LEU A 140 -11.76 8.45 -21.92
CA LEU A 140 -12.01 7.85 -20.60
C LEU A 140 -11.17 6.58 -20.40
N SER A 141 -11.05 5.75 -21.43
CA SER A 141 -10.22 4.54 -21.41
C SER A 141 -8.74 4.87 -21.19
N MET A 142 -8.24 5.95 -21.81
CA MET A 142 -6.87 6.44 -21.60
C MET A 142 -6.67 6.93 -20.16
N VAL A 143 -7.59 7.74 -19.63
CA VAL A 143 -7.55 8.22 -18.23
C VAL A 143 -7.60 7.05 -17.26
N HIS A 144 -8.50 6.08 -17.48
CA HIS A 144 -8.62 4.88 -16.66
C HIS A 144 -7.32 4.08 -16.64
N SER A 145 -6.66 3.91 -17.80
CA SER A 145 -5.35 3.25 -17.87
C SER A 145 -4.29 3.98 -17.02
N VAL A 146 -4.24 5.31 -17.10
CA VAL A 146 -3.32 6.12 -16.27
C VAL A 146 -3.61 5.97 -14.78
N LEU A 147 -4.89 6.04 -14.36
CA LEU A 147 -5.27 5.84 -12.97
C LEU A 147 -4.94 4.42 -12.47
N SER A 148 -5.21 3.41 -13.30
CA SER A 148 -4.92 2.01 -12.99
C SER A 148 -3.42 1.76 -12.81
N THR A 149 -2.57 2.32 -13.68
CA THR A 149 -1.11 2.24 -13.51
C THR A 149 -0.62 2.95 -12.25
N LYS A 150 -1.19 4.12 -11.91
CA LYS A 150 -0.89 4.81 -10.64
C LYS A 150 -1.27 3.98 -9.42
N LEU A 151 -2.46 3.37 -9.45
CA LEU A 151 -2.93 2.47 -8.38
C LEU A 151 -2.01 1.27 -8.25
N GLN A 152 -1.65 0.62 -9.36
CA GLN A 152 -0.74 -0.52 -9.35
C GLN A 152 0.64 -0.16 -8.77
N ASN A 153 1.18 1.00 -9.13
CA ASN A 153 2.44 1.49 -8.57
C ASN A 153 2.34 1.79 -7.07
N ALA A 154 1.22 2.38 -6.62
CA ALA A 154 0.98 2.63 -5.20
C ALA A 154 0.87 1.33 -4.41
N ASN A 155 0.15 0.33 -4.92
CA ASN A 155 0.08 -1.00 -4.32
C ASN A 155 1.44 -1.70 -4.27
N ALA A 156 2.24 -1.62 -5.34
CA ALA A 156 3.58 -2.19 -5.34
C ALA A 156 4.49 -1.55 -4.28
N ARG A 157 4.41 -0.23 -4.09
CA ARG A 157 5.10 0.51 -3.03
C ARG A 157 4.61 0.12 -1.64
N LEU A 158 3.30 -0.01 -1.46
CA LEU A 158 2.71 -0.43 -0.19
C LEU A 158 3.22 -1.84 0.18
N SER A 159 3.18 -2.79 -0.76
CA SER A 159 3.69 -4.15 -0.54
C SER A 159 5.21 -4.25 -0.36
N SER A 160 6.01 -3.28 -0.85
CA SER A 160 7.44 -3.22 -0.50
C SER A 160 7.65 -2.72 0.92
N LEU A 161 6.95 -1.66 1.31
CA LEU A 161 7.00 -1.10 2.66
C LEU A 161 6.51 -2.09 3.72
N GLU A 162 5.47 -2.87 3.42
CA GLU A 162 4.99 -3.94 4.32
C GLU A 162 6.07 -4.99 4.56
N ARG A 163 6.80 -5.40 3.52
CA ARG A 163 7.90 -6.36 3.65
C ARG A 163 9.05 -5.79 4.47
N GLU A 164 9.43 -4.54 4.21
CA GLU A 164 10.47 -3.84 4.97
C GLU A 164 10.07 -3.70 6.45
N ASN A 165 8.80 -3.39 6.73
CA ASN A 165 8.30 -3.28 8.10
C ASN A 165 8.32 -4.64 8.84
N ILE A 166 7.88 -5.72 8.18
CA ILE A 166 7.97 -7.06 8.75
C ILE A 166 9.42 -7.43 9.08
N GLN A 167 10.36 -7.11 8.19
CA GLN A 167 11.79 -7.33 8.43
C GLN A 167 12.28 -6.49 9.62
N ALA A 168 11.97 -5.20 9.67
CA ALA A 168 12.36 -4.31 10.76
C ALA A 168 11.79 -4.77 12.11
N ILE A 169 10.53 -5.26 12.15
CA ILE A 169 9.93 -5.83 13.37
C ILE A 169 10.70 -7.08 13.81
N ALA A 170 11.10 -7.94 12.87
CA ALA A 170 11.88 -9.14 13.19
C ALA A 170 13.25 -8.77 13.76
N GLU A 171 13.95 -7.80 13.16
CA GLU A 171 15.24 -7.30 13.63
C GLU A 171 15.11 -6.63 15.01
N ASN A 172 14.11 -5.77 15.21
CA ASN A 172 13.84 -5.14 16.50
C ASN A 172 13.55 -6.17 17.60
N LYS A 173 12.83 -7.25 17.27
CA LYS A 173 12.56 -8.33 18.21
C LYS A 173 13.84 -9.07 18.61
N GLU A 174 14.74 -9.32 17.67
CA GLU A 174 16.02 -9.97 17.95
C GLU A 174 16.92 -9.07 18.80
N LEU A 175 17.06 -7.80 18.45
CA LEU A 175 17.82 -6.82 19.23
C LEU A 175 17.26 -6.66 20.65
N ALA A 176 15.93 -6.63 20.81
CA ALA A 176 15.30 -6.58 22.13
C ALA A 176 15.58 -7.86 22.94
N ARG A 177 15.65 -9.02 22.29
CA ARG A 177 16.01 -10.29 22.93
C ARG A 177 17.47 -10.25 23.39
N GLU A 178 18.40 -9.84 22.54
CA GLU A 178 19.83 -9.69 22.89
C GLU A 178 20.00 -8.69 24.05
N MET A 179 19.30 -7.56 24.01
CA MET A 179 19.34 -6.57 25.09
C MET A 179 18.85 -7.14 26.42
N LEU A 180 17.76 -7.93 26.40
CA LEU A 180 17.26 -8.61 27.60
C LEU A 180 18.23 -9.68 28.11
N GLU A 181 18.91 -10.39 27.21
CA GLU A 181 19.94 -11.36 27.58
C GLU A 181 21.12 -10.67 28.27
N ILE A 182 21.67 -9.62 27.67
CA ILE A 182 22.75 -8.81 28.24
C ILE A 182 22.33 -8.19 29.59
N ALA A 183 21.10 -7.68 29.71
CA ALA A 183 20.57 -7.13 30.96
C ALA A 183 20.47 -8.20 32.06
N ASN A 184 20.08 -9.43 31.69
CA ASN A 184 20.04 -10.56 32.62
C ASN A 184 21.45 -10.99 33.03
N GLU A 185 22.40 -11.07 32.10
CA GLU A 185 23.81 -11.38 32.39
C GLU A 185 24.41 -10.35 33.37
N LEU A 186 24.25 -9.05 33.10
CA LEU A 186 24.66 -7.97 33.99
C LEU A 186 24.01 -8.06 35.37
N LYS A 187 22.74 -8.45 35.45
CA LYS A 187 22.06 -8.66 36.72
C LYS A 187 22.67 -9.85 37.47
N THR A 188 22.95 -10.96 36.80
CA THR A 188 23.57 -12.13 37.42
C THR A 188 25.00 -11.85 37.88
N GLU A 189 25.80 -11.16 37.07
CA GLU A 189 27.18 -10.77 37.40
C GLU A 189 27.20 -9.86 38.64
N LYS A 190 26.34 -8.82 38.70
CA LYS A 190 26.21 -7.96 39.89
C LYS A 190 25.84 -8.71 41.17
N VAL A 191 25.08 -9.80 41.06
CA VAL A 191 24.69 -10.63 42.20
C VAL A 191 25.82 -11.59 42.60
N GLU A 192 26.66 -12.02 41.65
CA GLU A 192 27.82 -12.89 41.88
C GLU A 192 29.07 -12.16 42.38
N GLU A 193 29.30 -10.92 41.95
CA GLU A 193 30.43 -10.07 42.36
C GLU A 193 30.34 -9.63 43.84
N ILE A 194 29.17 -9.79 44.49
CA ILE A 194 29.01 -9.55 45.93
C ILE A 194 29.60 -10.73 46.72
N GLU A 195 30.88 -10.61 47.10
CA GLU A 195 31.63 -11.62 47.89
C GLU A 195 31.00 -11.89 49.28
N ASP A 196 30.28 -10.93 49.84
CA ASP A 196 29.64 -11.00 51.16
C ASP A 196 28.25 -11.66 51.12
N ALA A 197 28.17 -12.90 51.64
CA ALA A 197 26.93 -13.69 51.67
C ALA A 197 25.76 -13.04 52.44
N ARG A 198 26.04 -12.10 53.35
CA ARG A 198 25.00 -11.31 54.05
C ARG A 198 24.42 -10.20 53.16
N LEU A 199 25.26 -9.53 52.37
CA LEU A 199 24.84 -8.47 51.46
C LEU A 199 24.01 -9.05 50.30
N ARG A 200 24.39 -10.22 49.77
CA ARG A 200 23.61 -10.93 48.75
C ARG A 200 22.18 -11.28 49.21
N LYS A 201 22.02 -11.80 50.43
CA LYS A 201 20.71 -12.08 51.03
C LYS A 201 19.87 -10.85 51.33
N GLN A 202 20.51 -9.72 51.63
CA GLN A 202 19.80 -8.44 51.80
C GLN A 202 19.33 -7.88 50.46
N LEU A 203 20.14 -8.02 49.41
CA LEU A 203 19.81 -7.57 48.06
C LEU A 203 18.63 -8.38 47.48
N GLU A 204 18.66 -9.71 47.60
CA GLU A 204 17.54 -10.58 47.20
C GLU A 204 16.23 -10.23 47.91
N ARG A 205 16.29 -9.96 49.22
CA ARG A 205 15.11 -9.56 50.00
C ARG A 205 14.55 -8.21 49.55
N LEU A 206 15.42 -7.24 49.30
CA LEU A 206 15.02 -5.92 48.80
C LEU A 206 14.42 -6.01 47.38
N GLU A 207 14.97 -6.87 46.50
CA GLU A 207 14.37 -7.11 45.18
C GLU A 207 12.97 -7.73 45.27
N GLU A 208 12.76 -8.69 46.18
CA GLU A 208 11.44 -9.28 46.42
C GLU A 208 10.43 -8.24 46.95
N GLU A 209 10.88 -7.37 47.87
CA GLU A 209 10.05 -6.28 48.41
C GLU A 209 9.67 -5.26 47.34
N VAL A 210 10.63 -4.87 46.48
CA VAL A 210 10.37 -3.97 45.34
C VAL A 210 9.42 -4.61 44.34
N LYS A 211 9.57 -5.91 44.02
CA LYS A 211 8.63 -6.63 43.15
C LYS A 211 7.22 -6.64 43.71
N LYS A 212 7.05 -6.91 45.01
CA LYS A 212 5.74 -6.89 45.68
C LYS A 212 5.13 -5.49 45.60
N ALA A 213 5.89 -4.45 45.94
CA ALA A 213 5.44 -3.07 45.86
C ALA A 213 5.04 -2.66 44.43
N ARG A 214 5.78 -3.10 43.40
CA ARG A 214 5.47 -2.82 41.99
C ARG A 214 4.19 -3.52 41.52
N ILE A 215 3.96 -4.75 41.97
CA ILE A 215 2.71 -5.48 41.70
C ILE A 215 1.53 -4.79 42.38
N GLU A 216 1.67 -4.43 43.66
CA GLU A 216 0.65 -3.70 44.42
C GLU A 216 0.34 -2.33 43.81
N TRP A 217 1.36 -1.61 43.34
CA TRP A 217 1.15 -0.33 42.66
C TRP A 217 0.42 -0.52 41.33
N ARG A 218 0.77 -1.54 40.53
CA ARG A 218 0.09 -1.82 39.25
C ARG A 218 -1.37 -2.23 39.46
N THR A 219 -1.67 -3.04 40.46
CA THR A 219 -3.06 -3.42 40.78
C THR A 219 -3.85 -2.22 41.28
N MET A 220 -3.25 -1.36 42.10
CA MET A 220 -3.90 -0.13 42.55
C MET A 220 -4.13 0.85 41.39
N LYS A 221 -3.15 1.02 40.48
CA LYS A 221 -3.28 1.88 39.29
C LYS A 221 -4.40 1.39 38.38
N SER A 222 -4.46 0.10 38.07
CA SER A 222 -5.50 -0.46 37.20
C SER A 222 -6.90 -0.35 37.82
N LEU A 223 -7.03 -0.52 39.14
CA LEU A 223 -8.28 -0.31 39.85
C LEU A 223 -8.73 1.15 39.77
N VAL A 224 -7.83 2.11 40.01
CA VAL A 224 -8.21 3.54 39.94
C VAL A 224 -8.52 3.95 38.51
N ALA A 225 -7.75 3.50 37.51
CA ALA A 225 -8.05 3.74 36.10
C ALA A 225 -9.43 3.19 35.71
N GLY A 226 -9.76 1.96 36.13
CA GLY A 226 -11.07 1.35 35.91
C GLY A 226 -12.22 2.09 36.60
N ILE A 227 -12.01 2.60 37.82
CA ILE A 227 -13.00 3.43 38.53
C ILE A 227 -13.21 4.77 37.81
N VAL A 228 -12.14 5.45 37.41
CA VAL A 228 -12.22 6.75 36.74
C VAL A 228 -12.91 6.59 35.38
N ALA A 229 -12.50 5.62 34.56
CA ALA A 229 -13.11 5.34 33.27
C ALA A 229 -14.58 4.89 33.39
N GLY A 230 -14.91 4.09 34.43
CA GLY A 230 -16.27 3.60 34.69
C GLY A 230 -17.21 4.61 35.38
N SER A 231 -16.67 5.69 35.96
CA SER A 231 -17.45 6.70 36.70
C SER A 231 -18.27 7.65 35.81
N GLY A 232 -18.01 7.66 34.49
CA GLY A 232 -18.63 8.60 33.55
C GLY A 232 -18.11 10.05 33.66
N VAL A 233 -17.07 10.29 34.46
CA VAL A 233 -16.34 11.57 34.47
C VAL A 233 -15.57 11.72 33.15
N ASN A 234 -15.57 12.92 32.57
CA ASN A 234 -14.82 13.19 31.35
C ASN A 234 -13.32 13.33 31.64
N TRP A 235 -12.65 12.18 31.76
CA TRP A 235 -11.23 12.05 32.09
C TRP A 235 -10.29 12.41 30.93
N ALA A 236 -10.81 12.55 29.70
CA ALA A 236 -10.01 12.90 28.52
C ALA A 236 -9.66 14.40 28.48
N ASP A 237 -10.49 15.26 29.07
CA ASP A 237 -10.28 16.72 29.11
C ASP A 237 -9.50 17.19 30.35
N ASP A 238 -9.33 16.34 31.37
CA ASP A 238 -8.51 16.64 32.54
C ASP A 238 -7.13 15.96 32.43
N PRO A 239 -6.04 16.71 32.26
CA PRO A 239 -4.70 16.14 32.11
C PRO A 239 -4.26 15.28 33.30
N LYS A 240 -4.79 15.51 34.51
CA LYS A 240 -4.48 14.69 35.70
C LYS A 240 -5.19 13.36 35.71
N LEU A 241 -6.39 13.28 35.12
CA LEU A 241 -7.13 12.02 34.99
C LEU A 241 -6.66 11.24 33.77
N LEU A 242 -6.29 11.95 32.71
CA LEU A 242 -5.68 11.40 31.51
C LEU A 242 -4.39 10.62 31.87
N SER A 243 -3.46 11.22 32.63
CA SER A 243 -2.22 10.56 33.06
C SER A 243 -2.44 9.38 34.01
N LEU A 244 -3.62 9.31 34.63
CA LEU A 244 -3.97 8.27 35.59
C LEU A 244 -4.63 7.06 34.92
N VAL A 245 -5.28 7.30 33.77
CA VAL A 245 -5.93 6.28 32.94
C VAL A 245 -5.01 5.75 31.84
N LEU A 246 -4.20 6.62 31.23
CA LEU A 246 -3.19 6.22 30.25
C LEU A 246 -1.95 5.70 30.96
N ASP A 247 -1.50 4.51 30.57
CA ASP A 247 -0.18 4.03 30.92
C ASP A 247 0.84 4.78 30.05
N GLU A 248 1.60 5.70 30.65
CA GLU A 248 2.89 6.10 30.08
C GLU A 248 3.76 4.83 30.09
N GLU A 249 4.06 4.29 28.91
CA GLU A 249 4.90 3.11 28.67
C GLU A 249 6.38 3.31 29.09
N ASP A 250 6.71 4.36 29.84
CA ASP A 250 8.08 4.73 30.22
C ASP A 250 8.68 3.90 31.38
N GLU A 251 8.09 2.75 31.69
CA GLU A 251 8.58 1.86 32.75
C GLU A 251 8.79 0.39 32.30
N LEU A 252 8.97 0.17 30.99
CA LEU A 252 9.51 -1.10 30.47
C LEU A 252 11.04 -1.08 30.56
N GLY A 253 11.52 -1.27 31.79
CA GLY A 253 12.87 -1.69 32.16
C GLY A 253 12.78 -2.75 33.25
#